data_AF-A0A2V3ZQY3-F1
#
_entry.id   AF-A0A2V3ZQY3-F1
#
_cell.length_a   1.000
_cell.length_b   1.000
_cell.length_c   1.000
_cell.angle_alpha   90.00
_cell.angle_beta   90.00
_cell.angle_gamma   90.00
#
_symmetry.space_group_name_H-M   'P 1'
#
loop_
_entity.id
_entity.type
_entity.pdbx_description
1 polymer ?
#
loop_
_entity_poly.entity_id
_entity_poly.type
_entity_poly.pdbx_seq_one_letter_code
_entity_poly.pdbx_strand_id
1 'polypeptide(L)'
;GAPGSAWQVNGKNKVQIDYATNHGTEVLLFELNGDKLEQTKHYSANQLYKTITKDENYTSGNLHSTEEFKDKLGQVVLKRSYVKVSTSIKKVDTYYVYDDYGLLRYVLPPKAVETYLNGGSTAYTSTSGYKVIESNESLSAAETDADKYFVKQNASLTLKPGYHFKASSTQSLLIKSEQVNMDEFNELIYVYKYDGRKRMIEKKLPGALPVYMVYDNRDRLVATQDGNQRAQNKWLVTKYDHLNRPVLTALYSPTLKSGNVKKNGEDLKTDVDAFYAVSSNPMFECRGSGLKSYNNKSFPTGISDTDVLTATYYDDYTFDHCPQSAYNPNQLALSALETALLPLPKGQVTGTWVKTLNADSGKPGGLWTVNFYDKKYRVVQTYSDNYLNGYDRITNQYDFVGKVDRSIHEHVALGKTIVENKWMKYDHAGRLTKVELAYSG
;
A
#
# COMPACT_ATOMS: atom_id res chain seq x y z
N GLY A 1 -2.29 20.42 35.91
CA GLY A 1 -1.35 19.80 36.86
C GLY A 1 -0.05 19.58 36.15
N ALA A 2 1.08 19.95 36.77
CA ALA A 2 2.40 19.63 36.23
C ALA A 2 2.60 18.09 36.25
N PRO A 3 3.29 17.51 35.26
CA PRO A 3 3.62 16.09 35.28
C PRO A 3 4.46 15.77 36.54
N GLY A 4 4.10 14.68 37.23
CA GLY A 4 4.67 14.30 38.53
C GLY A 4 6.17 14.01 38.49
N SER A 5 6.80 13.89 39.66
CA SER A 5 8.27 13.80 39.85
C SER A 5 9.00 12.75 38.99
N ALA A 6 8.29 11.71 38.53
CA ALA A 6 8.84 10.66 37.66
C ALA A 6 9.16 11.13 36.23
N TRP A 7 8.50 12.20 35.76
CA TRP A 7 8.59 12.75 34.39
C TRP A 7 9.41 14.05 34.30
N GLN A 8 10.15 14.37 35.35
CA GLN A 8 11.11 15.46 35.35
C GLN A 8 12.35 15.08 34.53
N VAL A 9 13.13 16.06 34.05
CA VAL A 9 14.33 15.82 33.22
C VAL A 9 15.36 14.90 33.90
N ASN A 10 15.38 14.89 35.23
CA ASN A 10 16.22 14.00 36.07
C ASN A 10 15.45 12.81 36.68
N GLY A 11 14.21 12.58 36.24
CA GLY A 11 13.34 11.49 36.69
C GLY A 11 13.73 10.14 36.11
N LYS A 12 13.09 9.08 36.62
CA LYS A 12 13.32 7.69 36.15
C LYS A 12 12.78 7.46 34.73
N ASN A 13 11.74 8.18 34.32
CA ASN A 13 11.05 7.97 33.06
C ASN A 13 11.63 8.92 32.00
N LYS A 14 12.71 8.49 31.36
CA LYS A 14 13.37 9.23 30.27
C LYS A 14 13.61 8.31 29.10
N VAL A 15 13.44 8.84 27.89
CA VAL A 15 13.92 8.19 26.68
C VAL A 15 15.43 8.37 26.61
N GLN A 16 16.17 7.30 26.35
CA GLN A 16 17.63 7.35 26.17
C GLN A 16 17.98 6.88 24.76
N ILE A 17 18.91 7.59 24.11
CA ILE A 17 19.37 7.27 22.77
C ILE A 17 20.88 7.10 22.82
N ASP A 18 21.35 5.89 22.56
CA ASP A 18 22.78 5.56 22.47
C ASP A 18 23.17 5.30 21.01
N TYR A 19 24.44 5.58 20.69
CA TYR A 19 25.00 5.37 19.36
C TYR A 19 26.20 4.43 19.43
N ALA A 20 26.27 3.49 18.51
CA ALA A 20 27.30 2.47 18.43
C ALA A 20 27.51 2.02 16.97
N THR A 21 28.34 1.00 16.79
CA THR A 21 28.52 0.27 15.54
C THR A 21 28.18 -1.21 15.71
N ASN A 22 27.90 -1.91 14.60
CA ASN A 22 27.61 -3.34 14.67
C ASN A 22 28.84 -4.20 15.00
N HIS A 23 28.60 -5.36 15.61
CA HIS A 23 29.58 -6.45 15.70
C HIS A 23 29.51 -7.39 14.48
N GLY A 24 30.57 -8.17 14.25
CA GLY A 24 30.81 -8.93 13.01
C GLY A 24 29.86 -10.11 12.70
N THR A 25 28.96 -10.46 13.61
CA THR A 25 27.94 -11.52 13.43
C THR A 25 26.55 -11.08 13.88
N GLU A 26 26.36 -9.79 14.14
CA GLU A 26 25.15 -9.26 14.77
C GLU A 26 23.98 -9.09 13.81
N VAL A 27 24.29 -8.76 12.54
CA VAL A 27 23.34 -8.40 11.50
C VAL A 27 23.62 -9.24 10.26
N LEU A 28 22.59 -9.90 9.74
CA LEU A 28 22.66 -10.64 8.48
C LEU A 28 22.75 -9.67 7.30
N LEU A 29 23.54 -10.04 6.30
CA LEU A 29 23.63 -9.36 5.02
C LEU A 29 22.82 -10.17 3.99
N PHE A 30 21.74 -9.53 3.53
CA PHE A 30 20.93 -9.98 2.41
C PHE A 30 21.35 -9.22 1.16
N GLU A 31 21.66 -9.95 0.09
CA GLU A 31 21.99 -9.42 -1.22
C GLU A 31 20.95 -9.94 -2.24
N LEU A 32 20.94 -9.34 -3.43
CA LEU A 32 20.04 -9.72 -4.51
C LEU A 32 20.84 -10.25 -5.69
N ASN A 33 20.43 -11.42 -6.19
CA ASN A 33 20.91 -11.95 -7.47
C ASN A 33 19.80 -11.76 -8.51
N GLY A 34 19.87 -10.65 -9.24
CA GLY A 34 18.75 -10.15 -10.03
C GLY A 34 17.55 -9.79 -9.13
N ASP A 35 16.45 -10.51 -9.29
CA ASP A 35 15.23 -10.34 -8.51
C ASP A 35 15.09 -11.34 -7.36
N LYS A 36 16.11 -12.16 -7.09
CA LYS A 36 16.07 -13.21 -6.07
C LYS A 36 16.80 -12.76 -4.81
N LEU A 37 16.12 -12.89 -3.68
CA LEU A 37 16.69 -12.67 -2.36
C LEU A 37 17.65 -13.80 -1.97
N GLU A 38 18.88 -13.45 -1.60
CA GLU A 38 19.89 -14.40 -1.11
C GLU A 38 20.51 -13.87 0.19
N GLN A 39 20.48 -14.68 1.25
CA GLN A 39 21.34 -14.42 2.41
C GLN A 39 22.74 -14.90 2.07
N THR A 40 23.71 -13.99 2.14
CA THR A 40 25.07 -14.32 1.71
C THR A 40 26.04 -14.45 2.88
N LYS A 41 25.89 -13.62 3.93
CA LYS A 41 26.84 -13.55 5.06
C LYS A 41 26.30 -12.69 6.21
N HIS A 42 27.14 -12.37 7.18
CA HIS A 42 26.91 -11.29 8.15
C HIS A 42 27.69 -10.03 7.76
N TYR A 43 27.20 -8.87 8.18
CA TYR A 43 28.01 -7.65 8.15
C TYR A 43 29.22 -7.79 9.07
N SER A 44 30.40 -7.39 8.59
CA SER A 44 31.61 -7.35 9.41
C SER A 44 31.49 -6.25 10.49
N ALA A 45 32.31 -6.33 11.53
CA ALA A 45 32.28 -5.34 12.61
C ALA A 45 32.54 -3.92 12.06
N ASN A 46 31.88 -2.92 12.64
CA ASN A 46 32.02 -1.51 12.29
C ASN A 46 31.60 -1.12 10.85
N GLN A 47 30.70 -1.88 10.22
CA GLN A 47 30.17 -1.56 8.90
C GLN A 47 28.85 -0.77 8.91
N LEU A 48 28.09 -0.88 9.99
CA LEU A 48 26.78 -0.27 10.18
C LEU A 48 26.79 0.66 11.38
N TYR A 49 26.05 1.76 11.26
CA TYR A 49 25.71 2.62 12.39
C TYR A 49 24.54 2.00 13.16
N LYS A 50 24.66 1.94 14.49
CA LYS A 50 23.63 1.39 15.38
C LYS A 50 23.10 2.50 16.28
N THR A 51 21.79 2.72 16.26
CA THR A 51 21.10 3.60 17.21
C THR A 51 20.27 2.74 18.14
N ILE A 52 20.41 2.93 19.45
CA ILE A 52 19.66 2.19 20.47
C ILE A 52 18.73 3.16 21.17
N THR A 53 17.42 2.96 21.06
CA THR A 53 16.42 3.77 21.76
C THR A 53 15.80 2.96 22.88
N LYS A 54 15.92 3.46 24.10
CA LYS A 54 15.33 2.89 25.32
C LYS A 54 14.11 3.72 25.69
N ASP A 55 12.95 3.06 25.84
CA ASP A 55 11.70 3.72 26.21
C ASP A 55 11.67 4.10 27.70
N GLU A 56 10.65 4.82 28.13
CA GLU A 56 10.50 5.33 29.49
C GLU A 56 10.42 4.23 30.57
N ASN A 57 10.15 2.99 30.18
CA ASN A 57 10.06 1.82 31.06
C ASN A 57 11.37 1.00 31.08
N TYR A 58 12.41 1.44 30.37
CA TYR A 58 13.71 0.79 30.41
C TYR A 58 14.31 0.82 31.82
N THR A 59 14.75 -0.35 32.30
CA THR A 59 15.38 -0.50 33.62
C THR A 59 16.76 -1.14 33.51
N SER A 60 16.86 -2.33 32.90
CA SER A 60 18.12 -3.02 32.64
C SER A 60 17.99 -4.03 31.49
N GLY A 61 19.13 -4.51 30.99
CA GLY A 61 19.18 -5.46 29.88
C GLY A 61 18.72 -4.84 28.56
N ASN A 62 17.90 -5.59 27.80
CA ASN A 62 17.44 -5.19 26.47
C ASN A 62 15.92 -5.00 26.35
N LEU A 63 15.12 -5.47 27.32
CA LEU A 63 13.67 -5.25 27.28
C LEU A 63 13.39 -3.74 27.31
N HIS A 64 12.32 -3.28 26.64
CA HIS A 64 12.01 -1.85 26.51
C HIS A 64 13.09 -1.06 25.75
N SER A 65 13.81 -1.73 24.85
CA SER A 65 14.73 -1.09 23.92
C SER A 65 14.48 -1.54 22.48
N THR A 66 14.90 -0.69 21.55
CA THR A 66 14.90 -0.94 20.11
C THR A 66 16.25 -0.56 19.53
N GLU A 67 16.70 -1.30 18.53
CA GLU A 67 17.95 -1.05 17.82
C GLU A 67 17.66 -0.83 16.34
N GLU A 68 18.21 0.23 15.77
CA GLU A 68 18.14 0.55 14.34
C GLU A 68 19.55 0.52 13.76
N PHE A 69 19.77 -0.31 12.74
CA PHE A 69 21.03 -0.44 12.04
C PHE A 69 20.94 0.21 10.65
N LYS A 70 21.87 1.10 10.34
CA LYS A 70 21.96 1.81 9.07
C LYS A 70 23.25 1.51 8.34
N ASP A 71 23.16 1.38 7.02
CA ASP A 71 24.33 1.31 6.15
C ASP A 71 25.02 2.68 6.00
N LYS A 72 26.07 2.72 5.18
CA LYS A 72 26.84 3.95 4.92
C LYS A 72 26.09 5.00 4.10
N LEU A 73 24.97 4.64 3.48
CA LEU A 73 24.08 5.53 2.74
C LEU A 73 22.92 6.05 3.63
N GLY A 74 22.88 5.65 4.91
CA GLY A 74 21.84 6.02 5.86
C GLY A 74 20.55 5.20 5.73
N GLN A 75 20.55 4.15 4.92
CA GLN A 75 19.40 3.26 4.75
C GLN A 75 19.31 2.30 5.94
N VAL A 76 18.12 2.16 6.51
CA VAL A 76 17.89 1.20 7.60
C VAL A 76 17.91 -0.20 7.01
N VAL A 77 18.80 -1.08 7.47
CA VAL A 77 18.94 -2.48 7.01
C VAL A 77 18.35 -3.49 8.00
N LEU A 78 18.27 -3.13 9.29
CA LEU A 78 17.65 -3.92 10.34
C LEU A 78 17.01 -3.01 11.39
N LYS A 79 15.77 -3.32 11.77
CA LYS A 79 15.17 -2.88 13.03
C LYS A 79 14.99 -4.09 13.95
N ARG A 80 15.47 -3.99 15.18
CA ARG A 80 15.36 -5.02 16.21
C ARG A 80 14.60 -4.46 17.41
N SER A 81 13.61 -5.20 17.88
CA SER A 81 12.96 -4.94 19.17
C SER A 81 13.14 -6.15 20.08
N TYR A 82 12.98 -5.93 21.38
CA TYR A 82 13.07 -7.00 22.37
C TYR A 82 11.72 -7.20 23.06
N VAL A 83 11.20 -8.41 22.99
CA VAL A 83 9.90 -8.78 23.56
C VAL A 83 10.08 -9.87 24.60
N LYS A 84 9.31 -9.77 25.70
CA LYS A 84 9.28 -10.81 26.73
C LYS A 84 8.33 -11.93 26.29
N VAL A 85 8.85 -13.14 26.14
CA VAL A 85 8.08 -14.35 25.84
C VAL A 85 8.26 -15.32 27.00
N SER A 86 7.22 -15.46 27.81
CA SER A 86 7.24 -16.17 29.10
C SER A 86 8.36 -15.63 30.01
N THR A 87 9.38 -16.43 30.33
CA THR A 87 10.52 -16.05 31.16
C THR A 87 11.72 -15.52 30.38
N SER A 88 11.69 -15.57 29.06
CA SER A 88 12.81 -15.20 28.19
C SER A 88 12.58 -13.88 27.45
N ILE A 89 13.64 -13.11 27.20
CA ILE A 89 13.59 -11.95 26.30
C ILE A 89 14.08 -12.42 24.93
N LYS A 90 13.22 -12.28 23.91
CA LYS A 90 13.55 -12.62 22.53
C LYS A 90 13.77 -11.36 21.70
N LYS A 91 14.74 -11.40 20.80
CA LYS A 91 14.88 -10.41 19.73
C LYS A 91 13.85 -10.69 18.64
N VAL A 92 13.24 -9.64 18.12
CA VAL A 92 12.36 -9.68 16.93
C VAL A 92 12.95 -8.75 15.89
N ASP A 93 13.43 -9.33 14.80
CA ASP A 93 14.22 -8.65 13.77
C ASP A 93 13.34 -8.38 12.54
N THR A 94 13.41 -7.17 12.00
CA THR A 94 12.82 -6.80 10.71
C THR A 94 13.92 -6.31 9.78
N TYR A 95 14.20 -7.07 8.72
CA TYR A 95 15.22 -6.70 7.74
C TYR A 95 14.62 -5.92 6.58
N TYR A 96 15.41 -5.00 6.05
CA TYR A 96 15.10 -4.18 4.89
C TYR A 96 16.22 -4.39 3.88
N VAL A 97 15.86 -4.86 2.69
CA VAL A 97 16.82 -5.26 1.65
C VAL A 97 16.66 -4.34 0.46
N TYR A 98 17.77 -3.73 0.05
CA TYR A 98 17.83 -2.78 -1.05
C TYR A 98 18.62 -3.40 -2.21
N ASP A 99 18.34 -2.95 -3.43
CA ASP A 99 19.22 -3.23 -4.57
C ASP A 99 20.39 -2.25 -4.66
N ASP A 100 21.26 -2.47 -5.65
CA ASP A 100 22.44 -1.63 -5.91
C ASP A 100 22.09 -0.16 -6.26
N TYR A 101 20.83 0.12 -6.61
CA TYR A 101 20.33 1.48 -6.86
C TYR A 101 19.73 2.15 -5.62
N GLY A 102 19.75 1.48 -4.46
CA GLY A 102 19.17 1.96 -3.20
C GLY A 102 17.64 1.87 -3.15
N LEU A 103 17.02 1.06 -4.01
CA LEU A 103 15.57 0.84 -3.98
C LEU A 103 15.24 -0.31 -3.02
N LEU A 104 14.27 -0.09 -2.13
CA LEU A 104 13.81 -1.13 -1.20
C LEU A 104 13.10 -2.24 -1.99
N ARG A 105 13.63 -3.46 -1.94
CA ARG A 105 13.15 -4.64 -2.68
C ARG A 105 12.40 -5.62 -1.79
N TYR A 106 12.83 -5.79 -0.54
CA TYR A 106 12.17 -6.67 0.43
C TYR A 106 12.10 -6.05 1.81
N VAL A 107 11.01 -6.38 2.53
CA VAL A 107 10.97 -6.26 3.99
C VAL A 107 10.64 -7.63 4.54
N LEU A 108 11.48 -8.12 5.46
CA LEU A 108 11.33 -9.41 6.11
C LEU A 108 10.90 -9.18 7.56
N PRO A 109 9.61 -9.37 7.89
CA PRO A 109 9.13 -9.27 9.27
C PRO A 109 9.68 -10.36 10.18
N PRO A 110 9.54 -10.25 11.51
CA PRO A 110 10.14 -11.19 12.46
C PRO A 110 9.79 -12.65 12.22
N LYS A 111 8.54 -12.94 11.82
CA LYS A 111 8.14 -14.32 11.50
C LYS A 111 8.80 -14.84 10.23
N ALA A 112 8.93 -14.01 9.19
CA ALA A 112 9.64 -14.38 7.97
C ALA A 112 11.12 -14.65 8.25
N VAL A 113 11.76 -13.81 9.07
CA VAL A 113 13.15 -14.01 9.51
C VAL A 113 13.29 -15.31 10.30
N GLU A 114 12.39 -15.57 11.25
CA GLU A 114 12.37 -16.83 11.99
C GLU A 114 12.21 -18.03 11.06
N THR A 115 11.25 -18.01 10.12
CA THR A 115 11.04 -19.08 9.14
C THR A 115 12.26 -19.26 8.24
N TYR A 116 12.89 -18.17 7.80
CA TYR A 116 14.08 -18.19 6.96
C TYR A 116 15.29 -18.78 7.69
N LEU A 117 15.52 -18.41 8.95
CA LEU A 117 16.65 -18.88 9.75
C LEU A 117 16.43 -20.30 10.32
N ASN A 118 15.20 -20.64 10.69
CA ASN A 118 14.86 -21.97 11.20
C ASN A 118 14.74 -23.02 10.07
N GLY A 119 14.69 -22.60 8.80
CA GLY A 119 14.86 -23.49 7.66
C GLY A 119 16.18 -24.28 7.67
N GLY A 120 17.13 -23.96 8.57
CA GLY A 120 18.36 -24.70 8.83
C GLY A 120 18.44 -25.40 10.20
N SER A 121 17.33 -25.56 10.94
CA SER A 121 17.34 -26.29 12.22
C SER A 121 15.98 -26.89 12.55
N THR A 122 15.64 -28.00 11.87
CA THR A 122 14.90 -29.07 12.54
C THR A 122 15.91 -30.01 13.16
N ALA A 123 15.93 -30.11 14.49
CA ALA A 123 16.54 -31.24 15.15
C ALA A 123 15.85 -32.49 14.59
N TYR A 124 16.59 -33.30 13.83
CA TYR A 124 16.14 -34.64 13.49
C TYR A 124 16.02 -35.40 14.81
N THR A 125 14.80 -35.59 15.30
CA THR A 125 14.54 -36.80 16.07
C THR A 125 14.72 -37.94 15.08
N SER A 126 15.76 -38.74 15.29
CA SER A 126 15.91 -40.01 14.59
C SER A 126 14.53 -40.68 14.55
N THR A 127 14.00 -40.88 13.35
CA THR A 127 12.88 -41.82 13.23
C THR A 127 13.46 -43.14 13.70
N SER A 128 12.87 -43.71 14.75
CA SER A 128 13.32 -44.98 15.33
C SER A 128 13.62 -45.99 14.21
N GLY A 129 14.85 -46.52 14.17
CA GLY A 129 15.28 -47.51 13.19
C GLY A 129 16.09 -47.02 11.97
N TYR A 130 16.62 -45.79 11.96
CA TYR A 130 17.59 -45.33 10.94
C TYR A 130 18.98 -45.04 11.54
N LYS A 131 20.05 -45.52 10.87
CA LYS A 131 21.45 -45.23 11.19
C LYS A 131 21.90 -43.96 10.45
N VAL A 132 22.54 -43.03 11.17
CA VAL A 132 23.00 -41.74 10.63
C VAL A 132 24.45 -41.85 10.20
N ILE A 133 24.76 -41.40 8.99
CA ILE A 133 26.11 -41.35 8.41
C ILE A 133 26.58 -39.90 8.39
N GLU A 134 27.49 -39.58 9.31
CA GLU A 134 28.01 -38.21 9.52
C GLU A 134 29.21 -37.88 8.62
N SER A 135 29.92 -38.88 8.10
CA SER A 135 31.07 -38.74 7.21
C SER A 135 31.20 -39.97 6.29
N ASN A 136 32.17 -39.97 5.35
CA ASN A 136 32.32 -41.07 4.38
C ASN A 136 32.51 -42.42 5.08
N GLU A 137 31.49 -43.27 5.00
CA GLU A 137 31.49 -44.61 5.57
C GLU A 137 31.26 -45.66 4.49
N SER A 138 31.90 -46.82 4.67
CA SER A 138 31.67 -48.02 3.86
C SER A 138 30.88 -49.01 4.69
N LEU A 139 29.80 -49.57 4.12
CA LEU A 139 29.03 -50.61 4.78
C LEU A 139 29.90 -51.86 4.99
N SER A 140 29.81 -52.45 6.19
CA SER A 140 30.48 -53.68 6.59
C SER A 140 29.70 -54.92 6.14
N ALA A 141 30.05 -56.11 6.65
CA ALA A 141 29.34 -57.35 6.35
C ALA A 141 28.22 -57.65 7.36
N ALA A 142 27.97 -56.76 8.33
CA ALA A 142 26.99 -56.94 9.38
C ALA A 142 25.62 -56.32 9.05
N GLU A 143 25.54 -55.60 7.93
CA GLU A 143 24.37 -54.90 7.45
C GLU A 143 23.37 -55.85 6.77
N THR A 144 22.10 -55.68 7.06
CA THR A 144 20.99 -56.50 6.57
C THR A 144 20.02 -55.69 5.72
N ASP A 145 19.18 -56.37 4.94
CA ASP A 145 18.14 -55.74 4.10
C ASP A 145 17.09 -54.92 4.89
N ALA A 146 17.08 -55.02 6.23
CA ALA A 146 16.19 -54.25 7.09
C ALA A 146 16.78 -52.88 7.50
N ASP A 147 18.08 -52.65 7.28
CA ASP A 147 18.77 -51.44 7.72
C ASP A 147 18.42 -50.22 6.86
N LYS A 148 18.23 -49.07 7.52
CA LYS A 148 17.85 -47.82 6.87
C LYS A 148 18.84 -46.72 7.23
N TYR A 149 19.22 -45.89 6.25
CA TYR A 149 20.32 -44.93 6.39
C TYR A 149 19.90 -43.50 6.07
N PHE A 150 20.46 -42.54 6.82
CA PHE A 150 20.42 -41.11 6.51
C PHE A 150 21.84 -40.62 6.24
N VAL A 151 22.08 -39.97 5.09
CA VAL A 151 23.40 -39.48 4.67
C VAL A 151 23.37 -37.95 4.61
N LYS A 152 24.24 -37.29 5.39
CA LYS A 152 24.31 -35.83 5.47
C LYS A 152 24.87 -35.20 4.18
N GLN A 153 24.57 -33.92 3.94
CA GLN A 153 25.18 -33.16 2.84
C GLN A 153 26.71 -33.23 2.92
N ASN A 154 27.36 -33.57 1.79
CA ASN A 154 28.80 -33.81 1.64
C ASN A 154 29.37 -35.12 2.22
N ALA A 155 28.53 -36.00 2.78
CA ALA A 155 28.91 -37.38 3.08
C ALA A 155 28.58 -38.30 1.88
N SER A 156 29.40 -39.32 1.66
CA SER A 156 29.21 -40.32 0.60
C SER A 156 29.06 -41.70 1.20
N LEU A 157 28.06 -42.45 0.75
CA LEU A 157 27.88 -43.87 1.09
C LEU A 157 28.34 -44.74 -0.08
N THR A 158 29.39 -45.54 0.12
CA THR A 158 29.94 -46.41 -0.92
C THR A 158 29.55 -47.87 -0.65
N LEU A 159 28.92 -48.53 -1.63
CA LEU A 159 28.61 -49.96 -1.55
C LEU A 159 29.82 -50.81 -1.96
N LYS A 160 30.03 -51.93 -1.26
CA LYS A 160 31.00 -52.95 -1.66
C LYS A 160 30.48 -53.76 -2.87
N PRO A 161 31.38 -54.35 -3.69
CA PRO A 161 30.97 -55.27 -4.76
C PRO A 161 30.08 -56.39 -4.24
N GLY A 162 28.93 -56.64 -4.90
CA GLY A 162 27.95 -57.67 -4.51
C GLY A 162 26.76 -57.17 -3.69
N TYR A 163 26.76 -55.91 -3.24
CA TYR A 163 25.61 -55.27 -2.62
C TYR A 163 24.81 -54.49 -3.66
N HIS A 164 23.49 -54.60 -3.63
CA HIS A 164 22.58 -53.95 -4.57
C HIS A 164 21.58 -53.06 -3.82
N PHE A 165 21.43 -51.80 -4.24
CA PHE A 165 20.30 -50.99 -3.81
C PHE A 165 19.02 -51.53 -4.46
N LYS A 166 18.00 -51.86 -3.66
CA LYS A 166 16.65 -52.12 -4.15
C LYS A 166 15.72 -51.00 -3.70
N ALA A 167 15.52 -50.00 -4.54
CA ALA A 167 14.45 -49.03 -4.33
C ALA A 167 13.11 -49.78 -4.44
N SER A 168 12.17 -49.52 -3.53
CA SER A 168 10.87 -50.22 -3.53
C SER A 168 9.96 -49.83 -4.71
N SER A 169 10.40 -48.89 -5.57
CA SER A 169 9.79 -48.59 -6.86
C SER A 169 10.80 -47.96 -7.84
N THR A 170 10.50 -47.97 -9.15
CA THR A 170 11.30 -47.35 -10.22
C THR A 170 11.15 -45.84 -10.34
N GLN A 171 10.55 -45.16 -9.35
CA GLN A 171 10.38 -43.71 -9.37
C GLN A 171 10.98 -43.07 -8.11
N SER A 172 12.22 -42.61 -8.26
CA SER A 172 12.92 -41.57 -7.48
C SER A 172 13.47 -41.88 -6.08
N LEU A 173 14.74 -41.50 -5.93
CA LEU A 173 15.44 -41.21 -4.69
C LEU A 173 14.88 -39.89 -4.13
N LEU A 174 14.15 -39.90 -3.02
CA LEU A 174 13.69 -38.66 -2.39
C LEU A 174 14.75 -38.13 -1.41
N ILE A 175 15.63 -37.28 -1.92
CA ILE A 175 16.42 -36.37 -1.07
C ILE A 175 15.49 -35.20 -0.73
N LYS A 176 14.95 -35.15 0.48
CA LYS A 176 14.34 -33.92 1.00
C LYS A 176 15.48 -32.99 1.42
N SER A 177 15.89 -32.09 0.52
CA SER A 177 16.71 -30.95 0.93
C SER A 177 15.92 -30.07 1.88
N GLU A 178 16.59 -29.59 2.92
CA GLU A 178 16.19 -28.53 3.86
C GLU A 178 15.97 -27.19 3.12
N GLN A 179 15.00 -27.14 2.21
CA GLN A 179 14.59 -25.87 1.63
C GLN A 179 13.70 -25.19 2.66
N VAL A 180 14.01 -23.93 2.98
CA VAL A 180 13.01 -22.99 3.50
C VAL A 180 11.74 -23.25 2.70
N ASN A 181 10.61 -23.48 3.39
CA ASN A 181 9.33 -23.58 2.69
C ASN A 181 9.08 -22.22 2.03
N MET A 182 9.53 -22.08 0.78
CA MET A 182 9.57 -20.80 0.09
C MET A 182 8.16 -20.27 -0.13
N ASP A 183 7.15 -21.15 -0.18
CA ASP A 183 5.75 -20.73 -0.24
C ASP A 183 5.33 -20.04 1.06
N GLU A 184 5.61 -20.63 2.22
CA GLU A 184 5.33 -20.00 3.52
C GLU A 184 6.15 -18.73 3.73
N PHE A 185 7.45 -18.74 3.41
CA PHE A 185 8.30 -17.56 3.51
C PHE A 185 7.80 -16.43 2.60
N ASN A 186 7.45 -16.74 1.35
CA ASN A 186 6.95 -15.76 0.40
C ASN A 186 5.62 -15.14 0.87
N GLU A 187 4.78 -15.86 1.60
CA GLU A 187 3.54 -15.32 2.17
C GLU A 187 3.76 -14.39 3.37
N LEU A 188 4.95 -14.35 3.96
CA LEU A 188 5.26 -13.55 5.15
C LEU A 188 6.01 -12.25 4.84
N ILE A 189 6.49 -12.06 3.61
CA ILE A 189 7.36 -10.93 3.23
C ILE A 189 6.65 -9.86 2.41
N TYR A 190 7.21 -8.66 2.45
CA TYR A 190 6.90 -7.60 1.51
C TYR A 190 7.87 -7.69 0.34
N VAL A 191 7.36 -7.56 -0.89
CA VAL A 191 8.18 -7.58 -2.12
C VAL A 191 7.84 -6.36 -2.96
N TYR A 192 8.89 -5.69 -3.46
CA TYR A 192 8.77 -4.53 -4.33
C TYR A 192 9.63 -4.72 -5.57
N LYS A 193 9.06 -4.47 -6.74
CA LYS A 193 9.81 -4.43 -8.01
C LYS A 193 9.62 -3.09 -8.69
N TYR A 194 10.65 -2.68 -9.41
CA TYR A 194 10.72 -1.38 -10.06
C TYR A 194 11.09 -1.56 -11.53
N ASP A 195 10.63 -0.64 -12.38
CA ASP A 195 11.13 -0.55 -13.74
C ASP A 195 12.49 0.18 -13.80
N GLY A 196 13.08 0.25 -15.00
CA GLY A 196 14.36 0.96 -15.22
C GLY A 196 14.32 2.47 -14.94
N ARG A 197 13.13 3.04 -14.70
CA ARG A 197 12.93 4.45 -14.30
C ARG A 197 12.71 4.59 -12.80
N LYS A 198 12.92 3.51 -12.02
CA LYS A 198 12.75 3.44 -10.57
C LYS A 198 11.31 3.65 -10.10
N ARG A 199 10.32 3.38 -10.96
CA ARG A 199 8.89 3.41 -10.60
C ARG A 199 8.45 2.01 -10.18
N MET A 200 7.68 1.90 -9.10
CA MET A 200 7.24 0.61 -8.56
C MET A 200 6.21 -0.05 -9.48
N ILE A 201 6.51 -1.22 -10.03
CA ILE A 201 5.64 -1.96 -10.97
C ILE A 201 4.94 -3.17 -10.33
N GLU A 202 5.47 -3.66 -9.21
CA GLU A 202 4.88 -4.75 -8.44
C GLU A 202 5.06 -4.47 -6.95
N LYS A 203 3.98 -4.67 -6.19
CA LYS A 203 3.97 -4.61 -4.74
C LYS A 203 3.25 -5.83 -4.17
N LYS A 204 3.95 -6.68 -3.43
CA LYS A 204 3.37 -7.77 -2.66
C LYS A 204 3.38 -7.41 -1.17
N LEU A 205 2.25 -7.63 -0.51
CA LEU A 205 2.14 -7.58 0.96
C LEU A 205 2.03 -9.01 1.49
N PRO A 206 2.43 -9.27 2.75
CA PRO A 206 2.22 -10.56 3.39
C PRO A 206 0.74 -11.00 3.32
N GLY A 207 0.49 -12.25 2.96
CA GLY A 207 -0.84 -12.84 2.81
C GLY A 207 -1.68 -12.29 1.65
N ALA A 208 -1.11 -11.45 0.78
CA ALA A 208 -1.80 -10.89 -0.38
C ALA A 208 -1.07 -11.25 -1.68
N LEU A 209 -1.86 -11.46 -2.74
CA LEU A 209 -1.33 -11.57 -4.09
C LEU A 209 -0.74 -10.21 -4.54
N PRO A 210 0.27 -10.21 -5.43
CA PRO A 210 0.92 -8.97 -5.87
C PRO A 210 -0.03 -8.00 -6.56
N VAL A 211 0.09 -6.71 -6.22
CA VAL A 211 -0.53 -5.59 -6.93
C VAL A 211 0.40 -5.15 -8.06
N TYR A 212 -0.10 -5.17 -9.29
CA TYR A 212 0.60 -4.63 -10.46
C TYR A 212 0.29 -3.14 -10.65
N MET A 213 1.28 -2.39 -11.11
CA MET A 213 1.20 -0.96 -11.39
C MET A 213 1.79 -0.69 -12.78
N VAL A 214 1.02 -0.01 -13.63
CA VAL A 214 1.40 0.26 -15.03
C VAL A 214 1.38 1.75 -15.27
N TYR A 215 2.49 2.27 -15.79
CA TYR A 215 2.67 3.68 -16.08
C TYR A 215 2.77 3.93 -17.57
N ASP A 216 2.28 5.09 -18.01
CA ASP A 216 2.50 5.57 -19.38
C ASP A 216 3.85 6.28 -19.56
N ASN A 217 4.08 6.79 -20.77
CA ASN A 217 5.31 7.50 -21.15
C ASN A 217 5.44 8.89 -20.50
N ARG A 218 4.38 9.42 -19.86
CA ARG A 218 4.38 10.68 -19.10
C ARG A 218 4.54 10.46 -17.59
N ASP A 219 4.92 9.25 -17.17
CA ASP A 219 5.09 8.85 -15.76
C ASP A 219 3.82 8.80 -14.93
N ARG A 220 2.66 8.67 -15.57
CA ARG A 220 1.39 8.61 -14.87
C ARG A 220 0.99 7.17 -14.65
N LEU A 221 0.50 6.85 -13.46
CA LEU A 221 -0.04 5.54 -13.12
C LEU A 221 -1.40 5.36 -13.80
N VAL A 222 -1.42 4.65 -14.93
CA VAL A 222 -2.64 4.52 -15.75
C VAL A 222 -3.46 3.27 -15.42
N ALA A 223 -2.84 2.25 -14.81
CA ALA A 223 -3.56 1.06 -14.38
C ALA A 223 -2.93 0.39 -13.15
N THR A 224 -3.78 -0.18 -12.30
CA THR A 224 -3.40 -1.07 -11.21
C THR A 224 -4.26 -2.32 -11.19
N GLN A 225 -3.70 -3.45 -10.74
CA GLN A 225 -4.46 -4.68 -10.56
C GLN A 225 -3.99 -5.47 -9.35
N ASP A 226 -4.87 -5.65 -8.37
CA ASP A 226 -4.67 -6.59 -7.26
C ASP A 226 -5.07 -8.03 -7.64
N GLY A 227 -4.85 -8.99 -6.73
CA GLY A 227 -5.18 -10.39 -6.95
C GLY A 227 -6.67 -10.69 -7.18
N ASN A 228 -7.57 -9.96 -6.52
CA ASN A 228 -9.01 -10.16 -6.63
C ASN A 228 -9.52 -9.65 -7.98
N GLN A 229 -9.04 -8.48 -8.40
CA GLN A 229 -9.28 -7.91 -9.72
C GLN A 229 -8.71 -8.82 -10.82
N ARG A 230 -7.52 -9.40 -10.59
CA ARG A 230 -6.93 -10.38 -11.52
C ARG A 230 -7.75 -11.65 -11.64
N ALA A 231 -8.35 -12.14 -10.56
CA ALA A 231 -9.27 -13.28 -10.62
C ALA A 231 -10.46 -13.02 -11.58
N GLN A 232 -10.82 -11.75 -11.80
CA GLN A 232 -11.93 -11.34 -12.67
C GLN A 232 -11.51 -10.73 -14.02
N ASN A 233 -10.21 -10.72 -14.35
CA ASN A 233 -9.68 -9.99 -15.52
C ASN A 233 -10.10 -8.51 -15.54
N LYS A 234 -9.97 -7.85 -14.38
CA LYS A 234 -10.28 -6.44 -14.18
C LYS A 234 -9.00 -5.68 -13.80
N TRP A 235 -8.91 -4.45 -14.26
CA TRP A 235 -7.88 -3.48 -13.91
C TRP A 235 -8.58 -2.20 -13.45
N LEU A 236 -8.11 -1.62 -12.36
CA LEU A 236 -8.47 -0.25 -12.01
C LEU A 236 -7.62 0.68 -12.88
N VAL A 237 -8.26 1.49 -13.73
CA VAL A 237 -7.57 2.45 -14.59
C VAL A 237 -7.82 3.87 -14.14
N THR A 238 -6.82 4.73 -14.31
CA THR A 238 -6.91 6.17 -14.03
C THR A 238 -6.66 6.94 -15.32
N LYS A 239 -7.58 7.84 -15.64
CA LYS A 239 -7.48 8.75 -16.78
C LYS A 239 -7.18 10.16 -16.31
N TYR A 240 -6.54 10.92 -17.20
CA TYR A 240 -5.98 12.23 -16.88
C TYR A 240 -6.39 13.26 -17.93
N ASP A 241 -6.52 14.52 -17.52
CA ASP A 241 -6.68 15.63 -18.46
C ASP A 241 -5.34 16.09 -19.07
N HIS A 242 -5.41 17.13 -19.92
CA HIS A 242 -4.25 17.72 -20.58
C HIS A 242 -3.22 18.31 -19.59
N LEU A 243 -3.64 18.68 -18.38
CA LEU A 243 -2.81 19.22 -17.29
C LEU A 243 -2.27 18.14 -16.35
N ASN A 244 -2.43 16.85 -16.68
CA ASN A 244 -2.01 15.71 -15.85
C ASN A 244 -2.76 15.58 -14.51
N ARG A 245 -3.97 16.10 -14.41
CA ARG A 245 -4.82 15.88 -13.24
C ARG A 245 -5.67 14.62 -13.45
N PRO A 246 -5.80 13.71 -12.46
CA PRO A 246 -6.71 12.58 -12.54
C PRO A 246 -8.16 13.06 -12.71
N VAL A 247 -8.87 12.56 -13.72
CA VAL A 247 -10.25 12.96 -14.01
C VAL A 247 -11.25 11.84 -13.91
N LEU A 248 -10.80 10.58 -14.01
CA LEU A 248 -11.69 9.44 -14.04
C LEU A 248 -10.97 8.18 -13.55
N THR A 249 -11.65 7.39 -12.74
CA THR A 249 -11.25 6.00 -12.46
C THR A 249 -12.34 5.04 -12.93
N ALA A 250 -11.94 3.88 -13.45
CA ALA A 250 -12.88 2.88 -13.95
C ALA A 250 -12.31 1.47 -13.88
N LEU A 251 -13.18 0.48 -14.01
CA LEU A 251 -12.78 -0.90 -14.21
C LEU A 251 -12.62 -1.21 -15.70
N TYR A 252 -11.48 -1.73 -16.09
CA TYR A 252 -11.17 -2.11 -17.47
C TYR A 252 -10.91 -3.62 -17.56
N SER A 253 -11.44 -4.26 -18.60
CA SER A 253 -11.16 -5.66 -18.92
C SER A 253 -10.38 -5.74 -20.23
N PRO A 254 -9.06 -5.98 -20.19
CA PRO A 254 -8.27 -6.16 -21.41
C PRO A 254 -8.66 -7.45 -22.12
N THR A 255 -8.46 -7.46 -23.44
CA THR A 255 -8.53 -8.68 -24.23
C THR A 255 -7.52 -9.69 -23.70
N LEU A 256 -7.95 -10.95 -23.59
CA LEU A 256 -7.08 -12.04 -23.18
C LEU A 256 -5.98 -12.29 -24.22
N LYS A 257 -4.83 -12.77 -23.77
CA LYS A 257 -3.78 -13.28 -24.65
C LYS A 257 -4.25 -14.57 -25.33
N SER A 258 -3.51 -14.98 -26.36
CA SER A 258 -3.71 -16.30 -26.99
C SER A 258 -3.75 -17.41 -25.94
N GLY A 259 -4.66 -18.38 -26.11
CA GLY A 259 -4.92 -19.42 -25.12
C GLY A 259 -5.75 -18.98 -23.91
N ASN A 260 -6.51 -17.88 -24.01
CA ASN A 260 -7.37 -17.35 -22.93
C ASN A 260 -6.63 -16.97 -21.65
N VAL A 261 -5.38 -16.51 -21.77
CA VAL A 261 -4.53 -16.15 -20.63
C VAL A 261 -4.69 -14.66 -20.29
N LYS A 262 -4.91 -14.34 -19.00
CA LYS A 262 -5.03 -12.95 -18.53
C LYS A 262 -3.68 -12.23 -18.61
N LYS A 263 -3.73 -10.92 -18.85
CA LYS A 263 -2.54 -10.06 -18.92
C LYS A 263 -2.01 -9.73 -17.52
N ASN A 264 -0.70 -9.86 -17.32
CA ASN A 264 -0.01 -9.34 -16.12
C ASN A 264 0.38 -7.86 -16.33
N GLY A 265 1.16 -7.28 -15.40
CA GLY A 265 1.61 -5.88 -15.49
C GLY A 265 2.47 -5.58 -16.71
N GLU A 266 3.36 -6.49 -17.09
CA GLU A 266 4.24 -6.34 -18.26
C GLU A 266 3.47 -6.43 -19.59
N ASP A 267 2.54 -7.37 -19.68
CA ASP A 267 1.65 -7.52 -20.83
C ASP A 267 0.80 -6.25 -21.04
N LEU A 268 0.22 -5.70 -19.96
CA LEU A 268 -0.58 -4.48 -20.07
C LEU A 268 0.28 -3.25 -20.34
N LYS A 269 1.51 -3.20 -19.80
CA LYS A 269 2.48 -2.15 -20.15
C LYS A 269 2.79 -2.15 -21.64
N THR A 270 2.94 -3.32 -22.24
CA THR A 270 3.12 -3.47 -23.68
C THR A 270 1.92 -2.92 -24.47
N ASP A 271 0.70 -3.15 -24.01
CA ASP A 271 -0.50 -2.56 -24.64
C ASP A 271 -0.54 -1.04 -24.54
N VAL A 272 -0.19 -0.48 -23.37
CA VAL A 272 -0.10 0.97 -23.15
C VAL A 272 0.90 1.59 -24.11
N ASP A 273 2.08 0.98 -24.24
CA ASP A 273 3.14 1.48 -25.11
C ASP A 273 2.74 1.40 -26.59
N ALA A 274 2.15 0.28 -27.00
CA ALA A 274 1.66 0.11 -28.36
C ALA A 274 0.56 1.12 -28.71
N PHE A 275 -0.35 1.41 -27.77
CA PHE A 275 -1.38 2.44 -27.95
C PHE A 275 -0.77 3.82 -28.16
N TYR A 276 0.21 4.21 -27.35
CA TYR A 276 0.84 5.54 -27.44
C TYR A 276 1.98 5.65 -28.47
N ALA A 277 2.39 4.55 -29.10
CA ALA A 277 3.26 4.58 -30.27
C ALA A 277 2.56 5.18 -31.50
N VAL A 278 1.22 5.16 -31.54
CA VAL A 278 0.42 5.81 -32.58
C VAL A 278 0.24 7.28 -32.21
N SER A 279 0.94 8.19 -32.92
CA SER A 279 1.00 9.62 -32.58
C SER A 279 -0.35 10.35 -32.60
N SER A 280 -1.37 9.80 -33.27
CA SER A 280 -2.73 10.37 -33.28
C SER A 280 -3.55 10.02 -32.04
N ASN A 281 -3.09 9.10 -31.19
CA ASN A 281 -3.82 8.71 -29.99
C ASN A 281 -3.62 9.73 -28.86
N PRO A 282 -4.70 10.32 -28.32
CA PRO A 282 -4.58 11.31 -27.24
C PRO A 282 -4.03 10.69 -25.96
N MET A 283 -3.09 11.38 -25.31
CA MET A 283 -2.60 10.99 -23.98
C MET A 283 -3.44 11.58 -22.84
N PHE A 284 -4.62 12.11 -23.12
CA PHE A 284 -5.47 12.72 -22.12
C PHE A 284 -6.93 12.73 -22.59
N GLU A 285 -7.80 12.89 -21.61
CA GLU A 285 -9.22 13.06 -21.81
C GLU A 285 -9.54 14.54 -21.97
N CYS A 286 -10.51 14.83 -22.84
CA CYS A 286 -11.15 16.14 -22.93
C CYS A 286 -12.61 16.00 -22.48
N ARG A 287 -13.23 17.15 -22.15
CA ARG A 287 -14.67 17.21 -21.97
C ARG A 287 -15.39 16.71 -23.22
N GLY A 288 -16.41 15.89 -23.03
CA GLY A 288 -17.14 15.25 -24.11
C GLY A 288 -18.49 14.73 -23.63
N SER A 289 -19.18 14.00 -24.50
CA SER A 289 -20.44 13.32 -24.19
C SER A 289 -20.20 11.89 -23.71
N GLY A 290 -20.90 11.46 -22.66
CA GLY A 290 -20.72 10.13 -22.09
C GLY A 290 -19.49 10.04 -21.18
N LEU A 291 -19.23 8.86 -20.64
CA LEU A 291 -18.22 8.53 -19.63
C LEU A 291 -18.12 9.58 -18.51
N LYS A 292 -19.29 10.01 -18.00
CA LYS A 292 -19.38 11.10 -17.02
C LYS A 292 -18.72 12.40 -17.55
N SER A 293 -19.09 12.82 -18.75
CA SER A 293 -18.66 14.04 -19.46
C SER A 293 -17.21 14.08 -19.96
N TYR A 294 -16.62 12.91 -20.23
CA TYR A 294 -15.28 12.74 -20.81
C TYR A 294 -15.33 11.92 -22.09
N ASN A 295 -14.44 12.21 -23.06
CA ASN A 295 -14.52 11.66 -24.41
C ASN A 295 -13.97 10.24 -24.61
N ASN A 296 -13.36 9.65 -23.57
CA ASN A 296 -12.79 8.30 -23.53
C ASN A 296 -11.72 8.02 -24.60
N LYS A 297 -10.83 8.98 -24.85
CA LYS A 297 -9.85 8.91 -25.95
C LYS A 297 -8.44 8.46 -25.57
N SER A 298 -8.05 8.54 -24.29
CA SER A 298 -6.77 8.00 -23.84
C SER A 298 -6.85 6.50 -23.55
N PHE A 299 -5.70 5.85 -23.35
CA PHE A 299 -5.69 4.44 -22.95
C PHE A 299 -6.39 4.23 -21.59
N PRO A 300 -7.12 3.13 -21.40
CA PRO A 300 -7.66 2.27 -22.46
C PRO A 300 -8.90 2.91 -23.10
N THR A 301 -9.14 2.63 -24.38
CA THR A 301 -10.41 2.97 -25.04
C THR A 301 -11.42 1.83 -24.81
N GLY A 302 -12.72 2.13 -24.80
CA GLY A 302 -13.78 1.11 -24.66
C GLY A 302 -14.29 0.89 -23.24
N ILE A 303 -13.97 1.78 -22.31
CA ILE A 303 -14.64 1.87 -21.00
C ILE A 303 -16.08 2.36 -21.21
N SER A 304 -17.06 1.73 -20.55
CA SER A 304 -18.46 2.19 -20.54
C SER A 304 -18.78 3.03 -19.31
N ASP A 305 -19.87 3.81 -19.33
CA ASP A 305 -20.37 4.55 -18.15
C ASP A 305 -20.62 3.68 -16.91
N THR A 306 -20.93 2.40 -17.12
CA THR A 306 -21.19 1.47 -16.03
C THR A 306 -19.92 0.97 -15.35
N ASP A 307 -18.77 1.09 -16.01
CA ASP A 307 -17.47 0.70 -15.48
C ASP A 307 -16.79 1.82 -14.67
N VAL A 308 -17.25 3.06 -14.82
CA VAL A 308 -16.70 4.24 -14.10
C VAL A 308 -16.96 4.10 -12.61
N LEU A 309 -15.91 4.30 -11.81
CA LEU A 309 -15.95 4.28 -10.35
C LEU A 309 -15.94 5.70 -9.77
N THR A 310 -15.13 6.59 -10.34
CA THR A 310 -15.10 8.01 -9.96
C THR A 310 -14.90 8.90 -11.18
N ALA A 311 -15.42 10.12 -11.12
CA ALA A 311 -15.07 11.21 -12.02
C ALA A 311 -14.77 12.48 -11.21
N THR A 312 -13.88 13.32 -11.72
CA THR A 312 -13.48 14.60 -11.11
C THR A 312 -13.47 15.66 -12.18
N TYR A 313 -14.06 16.81 -11.90
CA TYR A 313 -14.21 17.93 -12.83
C TYR A 313 -13.44 19.13 -12.29
N TYR A 314 -12.84 19.85 -13.22
CA TYR A 314 -12.02 21.01 -12.91
C TYR A 314 -12.44 22.21 -13.74
N ASP A 315 -12.09 23.40 -13.26
CA ASP A 315 -12.05 24.68 -13.98
C ASP A 315 -13.39 25.28 -14.42
N ASP A 316 -14.45 24.48 -14.61
CA ASP A 316 -15.77 24.89 -15.10
C ASP A 316 -16.92 24.07 -14.49
N TYR A 317 -18.16 24.48 -14.79
CA TYR A 317 -19.38 23.81 -14.35
C TYR A 317 -20.17 23.15 -15.50
N THR A 318 -19.54 22.87 -16.65
CA THR A 318 -20.25 22.42 -17.85
C THR A 318 -20.39 20.90 -17.94
N PHE A 319 -20.23 20.19 -16.83
CA PHE A 319 -20.38 18.72 -16.79
C PHE A 319 -21.84 18.31 -16.61
N ASP A 320 -22.15 17.13 -17.14
CA ASP A 320 -23.47 16.52 -17.02
C ASP A 320 -23.82 16.42 -15.54
N HIS A 321 -25.09 16.66 -15.22
CA HIS A 321 -25.59 16.63 -13.83
C HIS A 321 -24.95 17.67 -12.89
N CYS A 322 -24.25 18.70 -13.39
CA CYS A 322 -23.95 19.87 -12.57
C CYS A 322 -25.25 20.65 -12.29
N PRO A 323 -25.75 20.73 -11.04
CA PRO A 323 -26.94 21.49 -10.73
C PRO A 323 -26.55 22.96 -10.55
N GLN A 324 -26.18 23.66 -11.64
CA GLN A 324 -25.78 25.07 -11.57
C GLN A 324 -26.87 25.94 -10.92
N SER A 325 -28.15 25.60 -11.12
CA SER A 325 -29.30 26.24 -10.48
C SER A 325 -29.36 26.04 -8.95
N ALA A 326 -28.64 25.06 -8.40
CA ALA A 326 -28.53 24.86 -6.96
C ALA A 326 -27.58 25.86 -6.29
N TYR A 327 -26.77 26.60 -7.06
CA TYR A 327 -26.01 27.72 -6.53
C TYR A 327 -26.97 28.82 -6.07
N ASN A 328 -27.15 28.91 -4.76
CA ASN A 328 -28.05 29.88 -4.16
C ASN A 328 -27.47 30.35 -2.81
N PRO A 329 -26.44 31.22 -2.84
CA PRO A 329 -25.78 31.72 -1.63
C PRO A 329 -26.72 32.55 -0.75
N ASN A 330 -27.87 33.02 -1.28
CA ASN A 330 -28.79 33.91 -0.58
C ASN A 330 -29.95 33.19 0.12
N GLN A 331 -30.17 31.89 -0.14
CA GLN A 331 -31.37 31.17 0.32
C GLN A 331 -31.55 31.14 1.84
N LEU A 332 -30.48 31.42 2.61
CA LEU A 332 -30.46 31.28 4.06
C LEU A 332 -30.07 32.59 4.78
N ALA A 333 -30.39 33.73 4.16
CA ALA A 333 -30.19 35.08 4.72
C ALA A 333 -28.72 35.39 5.11
N LEU A 334 -27.76 34.93 4.29
CA LEU A 334 -26.38 35.40 4.37
C LEU A 334 -26.27 36.70 3.59
N SER A 335 -26.06 37.81 4.30
CA SER A 335 -25.79 39.10 3.66
C SER A 335 -24.37 39.17 3.11
N ALA A 336 -24.16 39.93 2.03
CA ALA A 336 -22.86 40.24 1.43
C ALA A 336 -22.06 39.06 0.79
N LEU A 337 -22.70 37.94 0.47
CA LEU A 337 -22.10 36.93 -0.40
C LEU A 337 -22.13 37.37 -1.88
N GLU A 338 -21.13 36.95 -2.66
CA GLU A 338 -21.19 37.07 -4.11
C GLU A 338 -22.38 36.24 -4.60
N THR A 339 -23.31 36.89 -5.31
CA THR A 339 -24.56 36.26 -5.78
C THR A 339 -24.43 35.69 -7.18
N ALA A 340 -23.41 36.13 -7.92
CA ALA A 340 -23.10 35.63 -9.25
C ALA A 340 -22.12 34.47 -9.14
N LEU A 341 -22.47 33.35 -9.75
CA LEU A 341 -21.58 32.20 -9.91
C LEU A 341 -20.31 32.64 -10.65
N LEU A 342 -19.14 32.31 -10.12
CA LEU A 342 -17.89 32.39 -10.88
C LEU A 342 -17.88 31.24 -11.90
N PRO A 343 -18.00 31.49 -13.23
CA PRO A 343 -18.21 30.40 -14.18
C PRO A 343 -16.96 29.57 -14.47
N LEU A 344 -15.76 30.13 -14.26
CA LEU A 344 -14.47 29.52 -14.63
C LEU A 344 -13.46 29.56 -13.47
N PRO A 345 -13.67 28.80 -12.37
CA PRO A 345 -12.72 28.69 -11.27
C PRO A 345 -11.50 27.82 -11.65
N LYS A 346 -10.67 28.31 -12.57
CA LYS A 346 -9.46 27.64 -13.06
C LYS A 346 -8.57 27.11 -11.93
N GLY A 347 -8.09 25.89 -12.09
CA GLY A 347 -7.28 25.14 -11.13
C GLY A 347 -8.08 24.40 -10.07
N GLN A 348 -9.38 24.70 -9.88
CA GLN A 348 -10.18 24.14 -8.79
C GLN A 348 -10.96 22.89 -9.21
N VAL A 349 -11.24 22.02 -8.24
CA VAL A 349 -12.18 20.89 -8.39
C VAL A 349 -13.60 21.41 -8.28
N THR A 350 -14.27 21.57 -9.42
CA THR A 350 -15.65 22.07 -9.48
C THR A 350 -16.67 20.99 -9.20
N GLY A 351 -16.33 19.72 -9.39
CA GLY A 351 -17.19 18.63 -8.96
C GLY A 351 -16.53 17.27 -8.95
N THR A 352 -17.23 16.32 -8.34
CA THR A 352 -16.86 14.91 -8.31
C THR A 352 -18.10 14.05 -8.48
N TRP A 353 -17.92 12.86 -9.02
CA TRP A 353 -18.91 11.80 -9.02
C TRP A 353 -18.28 10.52 -8.46
N VAL A 354 -18.99 9.80 -7.60
CA VAL A 354 -18.55 8.53 -7.01
C VAL A 354 -19.63 7.48 -7.16
N LYS A 355 -19.27 6.33 -7.74
CA LYS A 355 -20.17 5.19 -7.93
C LYS A 355 -20.64 4.63 -6.58
N THR A 356 -21.92 4.33 -6.47
CA THR A 356 -22.49 3.58 -5.35
C THR A 356 -22.48 2.08 -5.64
N LEU A 357 -22.65 1.25 -4.61
CA LEU A 357 -22.77 -0.18 -4.81
C LEU A 357 -24.10 -0.52 -5.52
N ASN A 358 -24.04 -1.40 -6.52
CA ASN A 358 -25.18 -1.78 -7.36
C ASN A 358 -26.35 -2.48 -6.62
N ALA A 359 -26.20 -2.80 -5.34
CA ALA A 359 -27.08 -3.72 -4.61
C ALA A 359 -28.38 -3.08 -4.09
N ASP A 360 -28.51 -1.75 -4.11
CA ASP A 360 -29.69 -1.09 -3.53
C ASP A 360 -30.62 -0.55 -4.62
N SER A 361 -31.60 -1.37 -4.99
CA SER A 361 -32.72 -0.96 -5.84
C SER A 361 -33.35 0.34 -5.30
N GLY A 362 -33.37 1.40 -6.12
CA GLY A 362 -33.93 2.70 -5.75
C GLY A 362 -32.95 3.71 -5.16
N LYS A 363 -31.63 3.43 -5.16
CA LYS A 363 -30.58 4.39 -4.79
C LYS A 363 -29.92 5.02 -6.02
N PRO A 364 -29.28 6.21 -5.89
CA PRO A 364 -28.57 6.81 -7.01
C PRO A 364 -27.42 5.89 -7.42
N GLY A 365 -27.24 5.62 -8.71
CA GLY A 365 -26.12 4.80 -9.24
C GLY A 365 -24.73 5.43 -9.10
N GLY A 366 -24.69 6.65 -8.58
CA GLY A 366 -23.52 7.36 -8.08
C GLY A 366 -23.94 8.70 -7.48
N LEU A 367 -23.09 9.28 -6.65
CA LEU A 367 -23.34 10.52 -5.94
C LEU A 367 -22.48 11.64 -6.51
N TRP A 368 -23.12 12.77 -6.81
CA TRP A 368 -22.43 13.98 -7.25
C TRP A 368 -22.05 14.86 -6.07
N THR A 369 -20.99 15.63 -6.22
CA THR A 369 -20.63 16.75 -5.34
C THR A 369 -20.14 17.88 -6.21
N VAL A 370 -20.60 19.10 -5.97
CA VAL A 370 -20.24 20.30 -6.73
C VAL A 370 -19.79 21.39 -5.76
N ASN A 371 -18.61 21.97 -6.03
CA ASN A 371 -18.05 23.06 -5.25
C ASN A 371 -18.16 24.36 -6.03
N PHE A 372 -18.87 25.32 -5.47
CA PHE A 372 -19.01 26.68 -5.98
C PHE A 372 -17.99 27.59 -5.31
N TYR A 373 -17.30 28.38 -6.13
CA TYR A 373 -16.23 29.27 -5.68
C TYR A 373 -16.60 30.75 -5.84
N ASP A 374 -16.08 31.58 -4.95
CA ASP A 374 -16.05 33.04 -5.16
C ASP A 374 -14.85 33.46 -6.04
N LYS A 375 -14.79 34.75 -6.40
CA LYS A 375 -13.67 35.34 -7.16
C LYS A 375 -12.31 35.25 -6.48
N LYS A 376 -12.26 34.89 -5.18
CA LYS A 376 -11.02 34.64 -4.41
C LYS A 376 -10.68 33.14 -4.36
N TYR A 377 -11.37 32.30 -5.13
CA TYR A 377 -11.19 30.85 -5.17
C TYR A 377 -11.47 30.14 -3.84
N ARG A 378 -12.35 30.71 -3.00
CA ARG A 378 -12.82 30.06 -1.76
C ARG A 378 -14.13 29.34 -2.01
N VAL A 379 -14.34 28.18 -1.38
CA VAL A 379 -15.57 27.39 -1.52
C VAL A 379 -16.73 28.05 -0.78
N VAL A 380 -17.59 28.75 -1.51
CA VAL A 380 -18.77 29.42 -0.94
C VAL A 380 -19.95 28.47 -0.76
N GLN A 381 -20.04 27.42 -1.58
CA GLN A 381 -21.09 26.43 -1.42
C GLN A 381 -20.62 25.06 -1.94
N THR A 382 -20.90 24.01 -1.18
CA THR A 382 -20.80 22.62 -1.62
C THR A 382 -22.20 22.04 -1.69
N TYR A 383 -22.56 21.43 -2.82
CA TYR A 383 -23.83 20.74 -3.02
C TYR A 383 -23.55 19.28 -3.38
N SER A 384 -24.04 18.33 -2.60
CA SER A 384 -23.78 16.91 -2.80
C SER A 384 -25.05 16.09 -2.71
N ASP A 385 -25.20 15.09 -3.58
CA ASP A 385 -26.23 14.08 -3.42
C ASP A 385 -25.95 13.23 -2.18
N ASN A 386 -27.01 12.73 -1.55
CA ASN A 386 -26.90 11.75 -0.48
C ASN A 386 -27.52 10.40 -0.86
N TYR A 387 -27.14 9.38 -0.09
CA TYR A 387 -27.60 8.01 -0.31
C TYR A 387 -29.10 7.78 -0.03
N LEU A 388 -29.85 8.82 0.33
CA LEU A 388 -31.28 8.76 0.62
C LEU A 388 -32.13 9.46 -0.47
N ASN A 389 -31.58 9.66 -1.66
CA ASN A 389 -32.21 10.36 -2.80
C ASN A 389 -32.56 11.83 -2.49
N GLY A 390 -31.83 12.46 -1.58
CA GLY A 390 -31.85 13.90 -1.37
C GLY A 390 -30.47 14.50 -1.53
N TYR A 391 -30.23 15.63 -0.89
CA TYR A 391 -28.97 16.35 -1.00
C TYR A 391 -28.53 16.95 0.33
N ASP A 392 -27.24 17.25 0.39
CA ASP A 392 -26.59 18.04 1.41
C ASP A 392 -26.03 19.30 0.75
N ARG A 393 -26.32 20.45 1.35
CA ARG A 393 -25.83 21.75 0.89
C ARG A 393 -25.16 22.47 2.04
N ILE A 394 -23.87 22.77 1.88
CA ILE A 394 -23.09 23.55 2.84
C ILE A 394 -22.77 24.90 2.21
N THR A 395 -23.14 26.00 2.85
CA THR A 395 -22.87 27.37 2.37
C THR A 395 -22.00 28.11 3.40
N ASN A 396 -20.86 28.65 2.96
CA ASN A 396 -19.89 29.33 3.81
C ASN A 396 -19.90 30.84 3.58
N GLN A 397 -19.98 31.60 4.68
CA GLN A 397 -19.66 33.01 4.73
C GLN A 397 -18.25 33.18 5.27
N TYR A 398 -17.45 33.98 4.57
CA TYR A 398 -16.10 34.31 5.00
C TYR A 398 -16.02 35.73 5.53
N ASP A 399 -15.20 35.93 6.57
CA ASP A 399 -14.79 37.25 7.02
C ASP A 399 -13.83 37.92 6.02
N PHE A 400 -13.41 39.16 6.34
CA PHE A 400 -12.52 39.95 5.50
C PHE A 400 -11.16 39.28 5.26
N VAL A 401 -10.63 38.58 6.25
CA VAL A 401 -9.31 37.92 6.18
C VAL A 401 -9.39 36.50 5.63
N GLY A 402 -10.59 36.00 5.32
CA GLY A 402 -10.83 34.72 4.66
C GLY A 402 -11.12 33.54 5.58
N LYS A 403 -11.48 33.77 6.84
CA LYS A 403 -11.94 32.71 7.75
C LYS A 403 -13.44 32.53 7.65
N VAL A 404 -13.92 31.31 7.87
CA VAL A 404 -15.35 31.02 7.87
C VAL A 404 -15.97 31.65 9.11
N ASP A 405 -16.78 32.71 8.98
CA ASP A 405 -17.54 33.32 10.09
C ASP A 405 -18.88 32.60 10.30
N ARG A 406 -19.46 32.07 9.21
CA ARG A 406 -20.74 31.33 9.27
C ARG A 406 -20.75 30.18 8.27
N SER A 407 -21.29 29.04 8.66
CA SER A 407 -21.53 27.88 7.80
C SER A 407 -22.96 27.41 8.01
N ILE A 408 -23.72 27.25 6.94
CA ILE A 408 -25.06 26.65 7.00
C ILE A 408 -25.05 25.34 6.26
N HIS A 409 -25.44 24.28 6.95
CA HIS A 409 -25.62 22.94 6.39
C HIS A 409 -27.10 22.61 6.33
N GLU A 410 -27.62 22.42 5.13
CA GLU A 410 -28.96 21.92 4.87
C GLU A 410 -28.87 20.47 4.41
N HIS A 411 -29.58 19.59 5.10
CA HIS A 411 -29.71 18.18 4.81
C HIS A 411 -31.15 17.87 4.42
N VAL A 412 -31.37 17.44 3.18
CA VAL A 412 -32.67 17.00 2.67
C VAL A 412 -32.63 15.50 2.42
N ALA A 413 -33.55 14.77 3.04
CA ALA A 413 -33.72 13.34 2.82
C ALA A 413 -35.12 12.90 3.23
N LEU A 414 -35.68 11.90 2.53
CA LEU A 414 -36.96 11.28 2.89
C LEU A 414 -38.12 12.28 3.10
N GLY A 415 -38.15 13.36 2.31
CA GLY A 415 -39.17 14.42 2.40
C GLY A 415 -39.02 15.37 3.60
N LYS A 416 -37.92 15.28 4.36
CA LYS A 416 -37.60 16.17 5.48
C LYS A 416 -36.40 17.04 5.14
N THR A 417 -36.34 18.22 5.74
CA THR A 417 -35.23 19.17 5.62
C THR A 417 -34.75 19.54 7.01
N ILE A 418 -33.48 19.33 7.31
CA ILE A 418 -32.84 19.78 8.56
C ILE A 418 -31.78 20.81 8.18
N VAL A 419 -31.74 21.92 8.89
CA VAL A 419 -30.75 22.99 8.70
C VAL A 419 -29.99 23.21 9.99
N GLU A 420 -28.67 23.07 9.94
CA GLU A 420 -27.73 23.48 10.97
C GLU A 420 -27.08 24.81 10.56
N ASN A 421 -27.14 25.79 11.46
CA ASN A 421 -26.47 27.08 11.31
C ASN A 421 -25.35 27.20 12.33
N LYS A 422 -24.13 27.43 11.85
CA LYS A 422 -22.93 27.48 12.66
C LYS A 422 -22.25 28.83 12.53
N TRP A 423 -21.99 29.48 13.66
CA TRP A 423 -21.20 30.72 13.72
C TRP A 423 -19.87 30.48 14.40
N MET A 424 -18.81 31.04 13.84
CA MET A 424 -17.45 30.94 14.35
C MET A 424 -16.96 32.34 14.72
N LYS A 425 -16.53 32.53 15.97
CA LYS A 425 -15.95 33.80 16.43
C LYS A 425 -14.47 33.65 16.67
N TYR A 426 -13.74 34.69 16.28
CA TYR A 426 -12.28 34.73 16.31
C TYR A 426 -11.80 35.92 17.14
N ASP A 427 -10.64 35.79 17.78
CA ASP A 427 -9.95 36.93 18.36
C ASP A 427 -9.19 37.75 17.29
N HIS A 428 -8.56 38.85 17.69
CA HIS A 428 -7.81 39.72 16.78
C HIS A 428 -6.58 39.03 16.14
N ALA A 429 -6.03 38.00 16.79
CA ALA A 429 -4.96 37.16 16.24
C ALA A 429 -5.52 36.06 15.33
N GLY A 430 -6.85 35.96 15.27
CA GLY A 430 -7.57 35.07 14.41
C GLY A 430 -7.67 33.62 14.91
N ARG A 431 -7.48 33.39 16.22
CA ARG A 431 -7.74 32.10 16.86
C ARG A 431 -9.23 31.95 17.11
N LEU A 432 -9.77 30.75 16.87
CA LEU A 432 -11.18 30.45 17.15
C LEU A 432 -11.43 30.51 18.66
N THR A 433 -12.38 31.34 19.08
CA THR A 433 -12.72 31.55 20.51
C THR A 433 -14.10 31.01 20.87
N LYS A 434 -15.03 30.95 19.92
CA LYS A 434 -16.40 30.47 20.15
C LYS A 434 -16.99 29.83 18.90
N VAL A 435 -17.81 28.80 19.10
CA VAL A 435 -18.69 28.22 18.09
C VAL A 435 -20.12 28.21 18.64
N GLU A 436 -21.06 28.73 17.86
CA GLU A 436 -22.50 28.71 18.18
C GLU A 436 -23.24 27.89 17.13
N LEU A 437 -24.24 27.12 17.56
CA LEU A 437 -25.01 26.22 16.71
C LEU A 437 -26.51 26.48 16.90
N ALA A 438 -27.26 26.49 15.80
CA ALA A 438 -28.71 26.51 15.80
C ALA A 438 -29.24 25.48 14.80
N TYR A 439 -30.33 24.80 15.16
CA TYR A 439 -30.94 23.76 14.34
C TYR A 439 -32.40 24.10 14.06
N SER A 440 -32.86 23.82 12.84
CA SER A 440 -34.29 23.84 12.45
C SER A 440 -34.59 22.63 11.58
N GLY A 441 -35.78 22.03 11.69
CA GLY A 441 -36.15 20.88 10.87
C GLY A 441 -37.64 20.59 10.83
#